data_AF-A0A2A4TW59-F1
#
_entry.id   AF-A0A2A4TW59-F1
#
_cell.length_a   1.000
_cell.length_b   1.000
_cell.length_c   1.000
_cell.angle_alpha   90.00
_cell.angle_beta   90.00
_cell.angle_gamma   90.00
#
_symmetry.space_group_name_H-M   'P 1'
#
loop_
_entity.id
_entity.type
_entity.pdbx_description
1 polymer ?
#
loop_
_entity_poly.entity_id
_entity_poly.type
_entity_poly.pdbx_seq_one_letter_code
_entity_poly.pdbx_strand_id
1 'polypeptide(L)'
;MPQTLCDIVHYKEHVVANDVGAVSCYGDVWLLDCHIVMCGDARKYADMQLLMQNHKADMVFTDPPYNVAYKGCVRDSFEKDEYHKLLNNSFGNIAKFIKNTASLYICHNAKWQRELQSVLEANNFVIRNQIVWLKNHFVLSFARYKSKHELIFYCHLQGKRDAWYGNKASHNTWQIARNHKNLFHPTDKPIALISKAMTNSSRKYDLILDSFAGGGSTLMACEKLQRRARVMEINEHYVDVMIRRWHHTTGMPSILLHTKQNIDLLGKSFAEINRIRQRVLS
;
A
#
# COMPACT_ATOMS: atom_id res chain seq x y z
N MET A 1 8.23 -19.27 -19.79
CA MET A 1 9.48 -18.86 -20.46
C MET A 1 10.15 -17.81 -19.58
N PRO A 2 11.45 -17.89 -19.26
CA PRO A 2 12.11 -16.82 -18.51
C PRO A 2 12.26 -15.60 -19.44
N GLN A 3 11.66 -14.48 -19.04
CA GLN A 3 11.72 -13.21 -19.77
C GLN A 3 13.18 -12.78 -19.97
N THR A 4 13.47 -12.21 -21.14
CA THR A 4 14.83 -11.83 -21.53
C THR A 4 15.26 -10.55 -20.80
N LEU A 5 16.56 -10.37 -20.57
CA LEU A 5 17.12 -9.15 -19.94
C LEU A 5 16.69 -7.85 -20.66
N CYS A 6 16.34 -7.93 -21.94
CA CYS A 6 15.88 -6.81 -22.76
C CYS A 6 14.52 -6.25 -22.29
N ASP A 7 13.58 -7.14 -21.92
CA ASP A 7 12.25 -6.76 -21.44
C ASP A 7 12.32 -6.03 -20.09
N ILE A 8 13.31 -6.38 -19.26
CA ILE A 8 13.58 -5.75 -17.96
C ILE A 8 14.15 -4.34 -18.13
N VAL A 9 14.93 -4.09 -19.18
CA VAL A 9 15.53 -2.77 -19.44
C VAL A 9 14.48 -1.80 -20.00
N HIS A 10 13.64 -2.22 -20.94
CA HIS A 10 12.53 -1.39 -21.42
C HIS A 10 11.43 -1.17 -20.37
N TYR A 11 11.15 -2.15 -19.52
CA TYR A 11 10.24 -1.94 -18.39
C TYR A 11 10.73 -0.80 -17.47
N LYS A 12 12.03 -0.72 -17.18
CA LYS A 12 12.63 0.26 -16.27
C LYS A 12 12.59 1.71 -16.76
N GLU A 13 12.51 1.95 -18.07
CA GLU A 13 12.46 3.31 -18.64
C GLU A 13 11.06 3.92 -18.59
N HIS A 14 10.00 3.11 -18.45
CA HIS A 14 8.59 3.57 -18.52
C HIS A 14 7.85 3.64 -17.17
N VAL A 15 8.47 3.29 -16.04
CA VAL A 15 7.77 3.20 -14.73
C VAL A 15 7.65 4.54 -14.01
N VAL A 16 8.50 5.52 -14.34
CA VAL A 16 8.38 6.86 -13.77
C VAL A 16 7.38 7.64 -14.59
N ALA A 17 6.27 8.02 -13.97
CA ALA A 17 5.21 8.84 -14.54
C ALA A 17 5.78 10.10 -15.19
N ASN A 18 6.03 10.05 -16.49
CA ASN A 18 6.24 11.21 -17.35
C ASN A 18 5.83 10.81 -18.78
N ASP A 19 4.96 11.63 -19.36
CA ASP A 19 4.50 11.68 -20.76
C ASP A 19 3.31 10.84 -21.24
N VAL A 20 2.69 9.98 -20.43
CA VAL A 20 1.41 9.33 -20.80
C VAL A 20 0.39 9.48 -19.67
N GLY A 21 -0.81 9.96 -20.00
CA GLY A 21 -1.93 10.08 -19.06
C GLY A 21 -2.25 8.73 -18.40
N ALA A 22 -2.68 8.77 -17.14
CA ALA A 22 -3.05 7.56 -16.41
C ALA A 22 -4.21 6.84 -17.11
N VAL A 23 -4.13 5.51 -17.14
CA VAL A 23 -5.19 4.64 -17.61
C VAL A 23 -6.27 4.60 -16.56
N SER A 24 -5.95 4.25 -15.32
CA SER A 24 -6.92 4.17 -14.21
C SER A 24 -7.47 5.55 -13.87
N CYS A 25 -8.71 5.58 -13.39
CA CYS A 25 -9.35 6.81 -12.92
C CYS A 25 -9.90 6.62 -11.50
N TYR A 26 -10.04 7.71 -10.76
CA TYR A 26 -10.68 7.65 -9.43
C TYR A 26 -12.04 6.96 -9.46
N GLY A 27 -12.22 5.96 -8.60
CA GLY A 27 -13.38 5.09 -8.55
C GLY A 27 -13.24 3.79 -9.33
N ASP A 28 -12.19 3.58 -10.13
CA ASP A 28 -11.95 2.30 -10.77
C ASP A 28 -11.54 1.22 -9.75
N VAL A 29 -12.10 0.01 -9.93
CA VAL A 29 -11.75 -1.19 -9.14
C VAL A 29 -11.34 -2.30 -10.10
N TRP A 30 -10.14 -2.83 -9.89
CA TRP A 30 -9.52 -3.83 -10.74
C TRP A 30 -9.37 -5.16 -10.01
N LEU A 31 -9.76 -6.25 -10.67
CA LEU A 31 -9.49 -7.63 -10.27
C LEU A 31 -8.18 -8.10 -10.88
N LEU A 32 -7.26 -8.54 -10.04
CA LEU A 32 -5.97 -9.11 -10.41
C LEU A 32 -5.91 -10.52 -9.79
N ASP A 33 -6.41 -11.53 -10.50
CA ASP A 33 -6.67 -12.87 -9.95
C ASP A 33 -7.51 -12.81 -8.66
N CYS A 34 -6.92 -13.05 -7.49
CA CYS A 34 -7.60 -13.01 -6.20
C CYS A 34 -7.45 -11.66 -5.46
N HIS A 35 -6.72 -10.71 -6.04
CA HIS A 35 -6.45 -9.38 -5.50
C HIS A 35 -7.44 -8.34 -6.05
N ILE A 36 -7.73 -7.31 -5.24
CA ILE A 36 -8.46 -6.12 -5.68
C ILE A 36 -7.56 -4.91 -5.50
N VAL A 37 -7.44 -4.11 -6.55
CA VAL A 37 -6.76 -2.81 -6.58
C VAL A 37 -7.80 -1.74 -6.85
N MET A 38 -7.86 -0.68 -6.05
CA MET A 38 -8.78 0.43 -6.25
C MET A 38 -8.06 1.77 -6.37
N CYS A 39 -8.48 2.59 -7.34
CA CYS A 39 -8.17 4.02 -7.33
C CYS A 39 -9.19 4.72 -6.42
N GLY A 40 -8.78 5.14 -5.22
CA GLY A 40 -9.73 5.55 -4.18
C GLY A 40 -9.11 6.40 -3.08
N ASP A 41 -9.96 6.90 -2.18
CA ASP A 41 -9.57 7.73 -1.04
C ASP A 41 -9.89 7.01 0.28
N ALA A 42 -8.84 6.61 1.01
CA ALA A 42 -8.94 5.89 2.28
C ALA A 42 -9.77 6.64 3.35
N ARG A 43 -9.90 7.97 3.23
CA ARG A 43 -10.70 8.80 4.14
C ARG A 43 -12.20 8.60 3.92
N LYS A 44 -12.62 8.12 2.75
CA LYS A 44 -14.02 7.95 2.38
C LYS A 44 -14.50 6.53 2.69
N TYR A 45 -15.53 6.45 3.54
CA TYR A 45 -16.12 5.18 3.92
C TYR A 45 -16.68 4.39 2.72
N ALA A 46 -17.30 5.08 1.75
CA ALA A 46 -17.84 4.44 0.55
C ALA A 46 -16.76 3.77 -0.32
N ASP A 47 -15.58 4.39 -0.45
CA ASP A 47 -14.47 3.80 -1.19
C ASP A 47 -13.92 2.56 -0.46
N MET A 48 -13.84 2.61 0.88
CA MET A 48 -13.46 1.46 1.69
C MET A 48 -14.48 0.31 1.60
N GLN A 49 -15.78 0.60 1.58
CA GLN A 49 -16.82 -0.42 1.36
C GLN A 49 -16.67 -1.08 -0.01
N LEU A 50 -16.43 -0.27 -1.05
CA LEU A 50 -16.27 -0.75 -2.41
C LEU A 50 -15.01 -1.62 -2.57
N LEU A 51 -13.88 -1.20 -1.99
CA LEU A 51 -12.65 -1.99 -1.96
C LEU A 51 -12.86 -3.34 -1.26
N MET A 52 -13.51 -3.31 -0.10
CA MET A 52 -13.54 -4.48 0.79
C MET A 52 -14.61 -5.51 0.42
N GLN A 53 -15.64 -5.13 -0.33
CA GLN A 53 -16.68 -6.04 -0.84
C GLN A 53 -17.26 -6.97 0.26
N ASN A 54 -17.62 -6.40 1.41
CA ASN A 54 -18.11 -7.10 2.62
C ASN A 54 -17.10 -8.05 3.30
N HIS A 55 -15.88 -8.17 2.81
CA HIS A 55 -14.83 -8.89 3.51
C HIS A 55 -14.18 -8.03 4.61
N LYS A 56 -13.56 -8.70 5.58
CA LYS A 56 -12.74 -8.07 6.61
C LYS A 56 -11.31 -8.58 6.51
N ALA A 57 -10.34 -7.67 6.61
CA ALA A 57 -8.93 -8.01 6.52
C ALA A 57 -8.44 -8.75 7.77
N ASP A 58 -7.60 -9.75 7.54
CA ASP A 58 -6.87 -10.52 8.56
C ASP A 58 -5.64 -9.77 9.07
N MET A 59 -5.10 -8.85 8.26
CA MET A 59 -3.96 -8.03 8.62
C MET A 59 -3.95 -6.74 7.79
N VAL A 60 -3.38 -5.68 8.37
CA VAL A 60 -3.08 -4.43 7.67
C VAL A 60 -1.58 -4.23 7.62
N PHE A 61 -1.05 -3.89 6.45
CA PHE A 61 0.27 -3.28 6.32
C PHE A 61 0.09 -2.01 5.50
N THR A 62 0.45 -0.86 6.04
CA THR A 62 0.22 0.40 5.33
C THR A 62 1.25 1.47 5.69
N ASP A 63 1.43 2.41 4.77
CA ASP A 63 2.45 3.48 4.80
C ASP A 63 1.77 4.81 4.48
N PRO A 64 1.02 5.40 5.44
CA PRO A 64 0.32 6.66 5.23
C PRO A 64 1.31 7.79 4.91
N PRO A 65 0.84 8.90 4.30
CA PRO A 65 1.68 10.09 4.13
C PRO A 65 2.23 10.57 5.47
N TYR A 66 3.44 11.10 5.46
CA TYR A 66 4.25 11.38 6.63
C TYR A 66 4.22 12.85 7.05
N ASN A 67 3.65 13.72 6.23
CA ASN A 67 3.62 15.16 6.40
C ASN A 67 5.01 15.79 6.61
N VAL A 68 6.01 15.30 5.87
CA VAL A 68 7.39 15.79 5.95
C VAL A 68 7.78 16.65 4.75
N ALA A 69 6.79 17.09 3.97
CA ALA A 69 6.97 17.86 2.75
C ALA A 69 7.90 17.17 1.75
N TYR A 70 7.78 15.84 1.64
CA TYR A 70 8.54 15.10 0.63
C TYR A 70 8.11 15.52 -0.77
N LYS A 71 9.07 15.90 -1.62
CA LYS A 71 8.81 16.29 -3.01
C LYS A 71 8.59 15.04 -3.86
N GLY A 72 7.33 14.68 -4.10
CA GLY A 72 6.91 13.60 -5.00
C GLY A 72 5.57 13.92 -5.68
N CYS A 73 5.03 12.98 -6.45
CA CYS A 73 3.76 13.15 -7.19
C CYS A 73 2.50 13.18 -6.30
N VAL A 74 2.65 13.02 -4.97
CA VAL A 74 1.55 13.02 -4.00
C VAL A 74 1.82 14.11 -2.97
N ARG A 75 0.76 14.85 -2.60
CA ARG A 75 0.83 15.88 -1.57
C ARG A 75 1.20 15.24 -0.22
N ASP A 76 2.37 15.59 0.31
CA ASP A 76 2.87 15.18 1.63
C ASP A 76 3.13 16.40 2.54
N SER A 77 2.33 17.45 2.35
CA SER A 77 2.40 18.70 3.11
C SER A 77 0.99 19.20 3.39
N PHE A 78 0.61 19.13 4.65
CA PHE A 78 -0.71 19.39 5.18
C PHE A 78 -0.60 20.27 6.42
N GLU A 79 -1.58 21.15 6.59
CA GLU A 79 -1.80 21.80 7.88
C GLU A 79 -2.12 20.75 8.94
N LYS A 80 -1.78 21.05 10.20
CA LYS A 80 -1.86 20.08 11.31
C LYS A 80 -3.25 19.43 11.42
N ASP A 81 -4.31 20.23 11.35
CA ASP A 81 -5.69 19.74 11.46
C ASP A 81 -6.13 18.93 10.24
N GLU A 82 -5.66 19.29 9.05
CA GLU A 82 -5.91 18.53 7.82
C GLU A 82 -5.24 17.16 7.89
N TYR A 83 -3.99 17.11 8.37
CA TYR A 83 -3.26 15.87 8.58
C TYR A 83 -3.93 14.99 9.63
N HIS A 84 -4.36 15.57 10.76
CA HIS A 84 -5.11 14.83 11.79
C HIS A 84 -6.40 14.23 11.22
N LYS A 85 -7.18 15.01 10.45
CA LYS A 85 -8.41 14.52 9.79
C LYS A 85 -8.12 13.40 8.78
N LEU A 86 -7.04 13.52 8.00
CA LEU A 86 -6.60 12.48 7.07
C LEU A 86 -6.36 11.16 7.81
N LEU A 87 -5.54 11.20 8.87
CA LEU A 87 -5.23 10.01 9.65
C LEU A 87 -6.50 9.46 10.33
N ASN A 88 -7.26 10.33 11.02
CA ASN A 88 -8.42 9.92 11.80
C ASN A 88 -9.50 9.25 10.93
N ASN A 89 -9.84 9.85 9.79
CA ASN A 89 -10.84 9.27 8.90
C ASN A 89 -10.36 7.94 8.31
N SER A 90 -9.07 7.85 7.95
CA SER A 90 -8.51 6.63 7.36
C SER A 90 -8.46 5.48 8.37
N PHE A 91 -7.90 5.70 9.56
CA PHE A 91 -7.82 4.66 10.59
C PHE A 91 -9.17 4.32 11.20
N GLY A 92 -10.08 5.29 11.33
CA GLY A 92 -11.47 5.04 11.72
C GLY A 92 -12.23 4.19 10.70
N ASN A 93 -11.93 4.32 9.41
CA ASN A 93 -12.45 3.40 8.40
C ASN A 93 -11.79 2.02 8.49
N ILE A 94 -10.45 1.94 8.57
CA ILE A 94 -9.73 0.67 8.72
C ILE A 94 -10.29 -0.17 9.88
N ALA A 95 -10.54 0.45 11.04
CA ALA A 95 -11.10 -0.22 12.21
C ALA A 95 -12.43 -0.96 11.94
N LYS A 96 -13.24 -0.50 10.97
CA LYS A 96 -14.52 -1.11 10.58
C LYS A 96 -14.36 -2.30 9.64
N PHE A 97 -13.24 -2.37 8.90
CA PHE A 97 -12.99 -3.35 7.83
C PHE A 97 -11.93 -4.40 8.16
N ILE A 98 -11.55 -4.53 9.43
CA ILE A 98 -10.62 -5.57 9.89
C ILE A 98 -11.33 -6.57 10.78
N LYS A 99 -10.79 -7.80 10.84
CA LYS A 99 -11.22 -8.81 11.81
C LYS A 99 -10.77 -8.41 13.21
N ASN A 100 -11.45 -8.92 14.24
CA ASN A 100 -11.06 -8.72 15.64
C ASN A 100 -9.64 -9.26 15.93
N THR A 101 -9.17 -10.22 15.14
CA THR A 101 -7.85 -10.85 15.26
C THR A 101 -6.78 -10.19 14.40
N ALA A 102 -7.06 -9.04 13.78
CA ALA A 102 -6.14 -8.43 12.84
C ALA A 102 -4.96 -7.74 13.53
N SER A 103 -3.77 -8.04 13.04
CA SER A 103 -2.55 -7.27 13.30
C SER A 103 -2.44 -6.11 12.31
N LEU A 104 -1.96 -4.96 12.77
CA LEU A 104 -1.69 -3.81 11.92
C LEU A 104 -0.22 -3.43 12.03
N TYR A 105 0.40 -3.16 10.87
CA TYR A 105 1.75 -2.64 10.75
C TYR A 105 1.68 -1.30 10.02
N ILE A 106 1.98 -0.22 10.72
CA ILE A 106 1.78 1.14 10.23
C ILE A 106 3.14 1.82 10.20
N CYS A 107 3.67 2.04 9.00
CA CYS A 107 4.94 2.74 8.84
C CYS A 107 4.73 4.22 9.22
N HIS A 108 5.71 4.80 9.91
CA HIS A 108 5.68 6.22 10.26
C HIS A 108 7.09 6.81 10.43
N ASN A 109 7.13 8.14 10.53
CA ASN A 109 8.33 8.86 10.94
C ASN A 109 8.21 9.32 12.41
N ALA A 110 9.35 9.65 13.01
CA ALA A 110 9.42 10.09 14.40
C ALA A 110 8.81 11.50 14.63
N LYS A 111 8.84 12.39 13.63
CA LYS A 111 8.38 13.78 13.75
C LYS A 111 6.87 13.87 14.04
N TRP A 112 6.08 13.02 13.39
CA TRP A 112 4.61 12.98 13.51
C TRP A 112 4.09 11.78 14.28
N GLN A 113 4.98 11.11 15.03
CA GLN A 113 4.63 9.92 15.80
C GLN A 113 3.52 10.18 16.81
N ARG A 114 3.56 11.31 17.53
CA ARG A 114 2.57 11.65 18.56
C ARG A 114 1.17 11.77 17.97
N GLU A 115 1.02 12.57 16.91
CA GLU A 115 -0.26 12.74 16.21
C GLU A 115 -0.81 11.40 15.69
N LEU A 116 0.03 10.56 15.07
CA LEU A 116 -0.41 9.23 14.62
C LEU A 116 -0.85 8.35 15.80
N GLN A 117 -0.06 8.31 16.87
CA GLN A 117 -0.38 7.52 18.06
C GLN A 117 -1.72 7.96 18.67
N SER A 118 -1.94 9.26 18.87
CA SER A 118 -3.21 9.77 19.41
C SER A 118 -4.40 9.42 18.52
N VAL A 119 -4.24 9.45 17.19
CA VAL A 119 -5.29 9.02 16.25
C VAL A 119 -5.57 7.52 16.37
N LEU A 120 -4.53 6.69 16.48
CA LEU A 120 -4.71 5.25 16.60
C LEU A 120 -5.45 4.87 17.89
N GLU A 121 -5.06 5.46 19.02
CA GLU A 121 -5.70 5.26 20.31
C GLU A 121 -7.17 5.73 20.30
N ALA A 122 -7.45 6.89 19.70
CA ALA A 122 -8.82 7.40 19.54
C ALA A 122 -9.72 6.50 18.66
N ASN A 123 -9.12 5.69 17.78
CA ASN A 123 -9.81 4.72 16.93
C ASN A 123 -9.77 3.29 17.49
N ASN A 124 -9.56 3.15 18.81
CA ASN A 124 -9.54 1.88 19.55
C ASN A 124 -8.43 0.91 19.10
N PHE A 125 -7.30 1.43 18.64
CA PHE A 125 -6.10 0.63 18.44
C PHE A 125 -5.17 0.72 19.65
N VAL A 126 -4.59 -0.41 20.03
CA VAL A 126 -3.54 -0.50 21.03
C VAL A 126 -2.22 -0.75 20.31
N ILE A 127 -1.27 0.17 20.49
CA ILE A 127 0.11 0.00 20.04
C ILE A 127 0.79 -0.99 20.99
N ARG A 128 1.10 -2.20 20.50
CA ARG A 128 1.77 -3.22 21.30
C ARG A 128 3.27 -3.03 21.33
N ASN A 129 3.84 -2.65 20.19
CA ASN A 129 5.28 -2.45 20.06
C ASN A 129 5.57 -1.47 18.92
N GLN A 130 6.78 -0.91 18.93
CA GLN A 130 7.34 -0.13 17.85
C GLN A 130 8.53 -0.88 17.26
N ILE A 131 8.41 -1.26 15.99
CA ILE A 131 9.44 -1.93 15.23
C ILE A 131 10.37 -0.87 14.63
N VAL A 132 11.68 -1.11 14.74
CA VAL A 132 12.74 -0.31 14.12
C VAL A 132 13.23 -1.06 12.89
N TRP A 133 12.85 -0.58 11.71
CA TRP A 133 13.40 -1.09 10.45
C TRP A 133 14.76 -0.44 10.19
N LEU A 134 15.84 -1.18 10.43
CA LEU A 134 17.22 -0.79 10.14
C LEU A 134 17.54 -1.03 8.67
N LYS A 135 17.94 0.05 7.98
CA LYS A 135 18.31 0.06 6.57
C LYS A 135 19.82 -0.17 6.40
N ASN A 136 20.26 -0.54 5.20
CA ASN A 136 21.67 -0.72 4.85
C ASN A 136 22.47 0.61 4.88
N HIS A 137 21.86 1.74 4.50
CA HIS A 137 22.49 3.07 4.54
C HIS A 137 21.55 4.12 5.13
N PHE A 138 22.13 5.22 5.64
CA PHE A 138 21.37 6.36 6.15
C PHE A 138 20.89 7.27 5.01
N VAL A 139 19.89 8.10 5.28
CA VAL A 139 19.42 9.13 4.35
C VAL A 139 20.29 10.38 4.49
N LEU A 140 20.91 10.81 3.40
CA LEU A 140 21.65 12.07 3.35
C LEU A 140 20.68 13.23 3.62
N SER A 141 21.03 14.06 4.59
CA SER A 141 20.23 15.23 4.97
C SER A 141 21.09 16.21 5.78
N PHE A 142 20.59 17.44 5.92
CA PHE A 142 21.18 18.46 6.78
C PHE A 142 20.99 18.20 8.28
N ALA A 143 20.30 17.12 8.66
CA ALA A 143 20.12 16.76 10.06
C ALA A 143 21.47 16.43 10.72
N ARG A 144 21.62 16.77 12.01
CA ARG A 144 22.82 16.43 12.80
C ARG A 144 23.01 14.91 12.87
N TYR A 145 21.94 14.18 13.20
CA TYR A 145 21.87 12.72 13.14
C TYR A 145 21.15 12.26 11.88
N LYS A 146 21.81 11.41 11.10
CA LYS A 146 21.28 10.92 9.82
C LYS A 146 20.49 9.65 10.11
N SER A 147 19.20 9.64 9.79
CA SER A 147 18.38 8.46 10.08
C SER A 147 18.80 7.29 9.20
N LYS A 148 19.13 6.16 9.85
CA LYS A 148 19.37 4.86 9.23
C LYS A 148 18.18 3.90 9.43
N HIS A 149 17.06 4.41 9.93
CA HIS A 149 15.89 3.58 10.22
C HIS A 149 14.58 4.24 9.82
N GLU A 150 13.54 3.41 9.73
CA GLU A 150 12.14 3.81 9.73
C GLU A 150 11.43 3.09 10.87
N LEU A 151 10.34 3.69 11.37
CA LEU A 151 9.57 3.16 12.48
C LEU A 151 8.27 2.55 11.96
N ILE A 152 7.83 1.48 12.61
CA ILE A 152 6.57 0.81 12.28
C ILE A 152 5.85 0.52 13.59
N PHE A 153 4.66 1.08 13.76
CA PHE A 153 3.79 0.67 14.86
C PHE A 153 3.20 -0.71 14.57
N TYR A 154 3.28 -1.59 15.56
CA TYR A 154 2.59 -2.87 15.57
C TYR A 154 1.39 -2.78 16.51
N CYS A 155 0.20 -2.78 15.93
CA CYS A 155 -1.06 -2.50 16.62
C CYS A 155 -2.06 -3.65 16.50
N HIS A 156 -3.06 -3.63 17.37
CA HIS A 156 -4.23 -4.50 17.34
C HIS A 156 -5.45 -3.74 17.90
N LEU A 157 -6.65 -4.27 17.72
CA LEU A 157 -7.86 -3.68 18.29
C LEU A 157 -7.88 -3.81 19.83
N GLN A 158 -8.33 -2.75 20.50
CA GLN A 158 -8.47 -2.70 21.95
C GLN A 158 -9.38 -3.80 22.47
N GLY A 159 -8.96 -4.47 23.55
CA GLY A 159 -9.68 -5.59 24.14
C GLY A 159 -9.74 -6.84 23.27
N LYS A 160 -9.01 -6.89 22.13
CA LYS A 160 -8.91 -8.06 21.28
C LYS A 160 -7.50 -8.66 21.34
N ARG A 161 -7.39 -9.89 20.85
CA ARG A 161 -6.12 -10.58 20.66
C ARG A 161 -5.96 -10.86 19.17
N ASP A 162 -4.92 -10.29 18.60
CA ASP A 162 -4.49 -10.48 17.23
C ASP A 162 -3.81 -11.85 17.02
N ALA A 163 -3.77 -12.26 15.77
CA ALA A 163 -3.11 -13.47 15.32
C ALA A 163 -1.59 -13.29 15.31
N TRP A 164 -0.88 -14.30 15.82
CA TRP A 164 0.58 -14.34 15.79
C TRP A 164 1.08 -15.74 15.42
N TYR A 165 1.87 -15.79 14.36
CA TYR A 165 2.50 -16.99 13.79
C TYR A 165 4.03 -16.86 13.70
N GLY A 166 4.58 -15.74 14.17
CA GLY A 166 6.02 -15.50 14.20
C GLY A 166 6.73 -16.28 15.32
N ASN A 167 8.06 -16.29 15.28
CA ASN A 167 8.88 -16.87 16.33
C ASN A 167 8.70 -16.10 17.67
N LYS A 168 8.60 -16.79 18.81
CA LYS A 168 8.54 -16.18 20.15
C LYS A 168 9.79 -15.37 20.50
N ALA A 169 10.93 -15.68 19.88
CA ALA A 169 12.17 -14.91 19.97
C ALA A 169 12.27 -13.80 18.90
N SER A 170 11.16 -13.42 18.26
CA SER A 170 11.18 -12.29 17.32
C SER A 170 11.42 -10.98 18.06
N HIS A 171 12.38 -10.20 17.57
CA HIS A 171 12.69 -8.88 18.11
C HIS A 171 12.08 -7.77 17.25
N ASN A 172 11.93 -6.60 17.85
CA ASN A 172 11.37 -5.41 17.19
C ASN A 172 12.40 -4.66 16.32
N THR A 173 13.65 -5.11 16.24
CA THR A 173 14.65 -4.53 15.35
C THR A 173 14.80 -5.39 14.10
N TRP A 174 14.44 -4.86 12.93
CA TRP A 174 14.45 -5.58 11.67
C TRP A 174 15.51 -5.02 10.74
N GLN A 175 16.57 -5.79 10.50
CA GLN A 175 17.62 -5.43 9.54
C GLN A 175 17.24 -5.94 8.15
N ILE A 176 16.73 -5.04 7.31
CA ILE A 176 16.31 -5.36 5.95
C ILE A 176 16.80 -4.23 5.05
N ALA A 177 17.55 -4.57 4.00
CA ALA A 177 18.05 -3.57 3.06
C ALA A 177 16.87 -2.87 2.34
N ARG A 178 17.00 -1.56 2.11
CA ARG A 178 16.08 -0.87 1.20
C ARG A 178 16.38 -1.27 -0.25
N ASN A 179 15.43 -1.05 -1.14
CA ASN A 179 15.67 -1.22 -2.57
C ASN A 179 16.81 -0.28 -3.03
N HIS A 180 17.74 -0.79 -3.85
CA HIS A 180 18.85 0.02 -4.38
C HIS A 180 18.37 1.21 -5.21
N LYS A 181 17.27 1.03 -5.94
CA LYS A 181 16.56 2.07 -6.68
C LYS A 181 15.08 1.97 -6.36
N ASN A 182 14.45 3.12 -6.25
CA ASN A 182 13.00 3.26 -6.12
C ASN A 182 12.42 3.36 -7.53
N LEU A 183 11.95 2.22 -8.05
CA LEU A 183 11.54 2.09 -9.45
C LEU A 183 10.04 2.36 -9.63
N PHE A 184 9.22 2.15 -8.61
CA PHE A 184 7.76 2.13 -8.70
C PHE A 184 7.13 3.31 -7.96
N HIS A 185 7.74 3.72 -6.85
CA HIS A 185 7.30 4.84 -6.02
C HIS A 185 8.51 5.49 -5.34
N PRO A 186 8.54 6.83 -5.15
CA PRO A 186 9.64 7.52 -4.49
C PRO A 186 10.00 7.00 -3.09
N THR A 187 9.06 6.32 -2.43
CA THR A 187 9.20 5.75 -1.07
C THR A 187 8.95 4.23 -1.03
N ASP A 188 9.24 3.51 -2.11
CA ASP A 188 9.06 2.05 -2.21
C ASP A 188 9.56 1.28 -0.97
N LYS A 189 8.66 0.56 -0.31
CA LYS A 189 9.01 -0.42 0.74
C LYS A 189 9.49 -1.72 0.10
N PRO A 190 10.54 -2.37 0.64
CA PRO A 190 11.01 -3.65 0.12
C PRO A 190 10.01 -4.77 0.43
N ILE A 191 9.74 -5.65 -0.55
CA ILE A 191 8.81 -6.79 -0.40
C ILE A 191 9.18 -7.66 0.80
N ALA A 192 10.48 -7.83 1.10
CA ALA A 192 10.97 -8.59 2.25
C ALA A 192 10.49 -8.05 3.61
N LEU A 193 10.38 -6.72 3.76
CA LEU A 193 9.87 -6.09 4.97
C LEU A 193 8.40 -6.46 5.22
N ILE A 194 7.58 -6.31 4.18
CA ILE A 194 6.16 -6.63 4.22
C ILE A 194 5.95 -8.13 4.40
N SER A 195 6.74 -8.95 3.70
CA SER A 195 6.71 -10.42 3.80
C SER A 195 6.98 -10.91 5.22
N LYS A 196 7.90 -10.27 5.94
CA LYS A 196 8.19 -10.60 7.34
C LYS A 196 6.98 -10.31 8.24
N ALA A 197 6.38 -9.13 8.10
CA ALA A 197 5.17 -8.77 8.83
C ALA A 197 4.01 -9.74 8.52
N MET A 198 3.80 -10.03 7.23
CA MET A 198 2.75 -10.92 6.73
C MET A 198 2.91 -12.36 7.23
N THR A 199 4.14 -12.88 7.26
CA THR A 199 4.42 -14.22 7.79
C THR A 199 4.14 -14.31 9.28
N ASN A 200 4.43 -13.23 10.03
CA ASN A 200 4.23 -13.20 11.47
C ASN A 200 2.75 -13.09 11.89
N SER A 201 1.87 -12.59 11.01
CA SER A 201 0.52 -12.16 11.41
C SER A 201 -0.61 -12.59 10.46
N SER A 202 -0.31 -13.42 9.46
CA SER A 202 -1.32 -13.98 8.55
C SER A 202 -0.94 -15.39 8.08
N ARG A 203 -1.93 -16.14 7.59
CA ARG A 203 -1.79 -17.44 6.95
C ARG A 203 -2.05 -17.33 5.44
N LYS A 204 -1.76 -18.42 4.73
CA LYS A 204 -2.10 -18.54 3.32
C LYS A 204 -3.61 -18.32 3.12
N TYR A 205 -3.97 -17.59 2.07
CA TYR A 205 -5.33 -17.14 1.69
C TYR A 205 -5.99 -16.08 2.58
N ASP A 206 -5.34 -15.66 3.66
CA ASP A 206 -5.78 -14.52 4.46
C ASP A 206 -5.80 -13.24 3.62
N LEU A 207 -6.67 -12.31 4.01
CA LEU A 207 -6.88 -11.04 3.33
C LEU A 207 -6.04 -9.94 3.96
N ILE A 208 -5.20 -9.29 3.17
CA ILE A 208 -4.33 -8.19 3.60
C ILE A 208 -4.83 -6.87 3.01
N LEU A 209 -5.00 -5.88 3.88
CA LEU A 209 -5.40 -4.52 3.50
C LEU A 209 -4.20 -3.57 3.50
N ASP A 210 -4.11 -2.74 2.47
CA ASP A 210 -3.24 -1.57 2.41
C ASP A 210 -3.98 -0.40 1.76
N SER A 211 -4.32 0.63 2.53
CA SER A 211 -5.09 1.76 2.03
C SER A 211 -4.23 2.92 1.49
N PHE A 212 -2.91 2.75 1.49
CA PHE A 212 -1.91 3.72 1.02
C PHE A 212 -0.83 2.97 0.22
N ALA A 213 -1.27 2.26 -0.82
CA ALA A 213 -0.49 1.19 -1.41
C ALA A 213 0.70 1.64 -2.27
N GLY A 214 0.72 2.89 -2.74
CA GLY A 214 1.78 3.44 -3.57
C GLY A 214 2.11 2.53 -4.76
N GLY A 215 3.38 2.13 -4.89
CA GLY A 215 3.85 1.24 -5.96
C GLY A 215 3.48 -0.25 -5.80
N GLY A 216 2.64 -0.62 -4.82
CA GLY A 216 2.04 -1.95 -4.70
C GLY A 216 2.95 -3.03 -4.12
N SER A 217 3.90 -2.68 -3.26
CA SER A 217 4.74 -3.70 -2.61
C SER A 217 3.93 -4.66 -1.73
N THR A 218 2.82 -4.21 -1.14
CA THR A 218 1.90 -5.10 -0.40
C THR A 218 1.20 -6.10 -1.32
N LEU A 219 0.75 -5.66 -2.50
CA LEU A 219 0.19 -6.53 -3.54
C LEU A 219 1.19 -7.61 -3.95
N MET A 220 2.43 -7.23 -4.27
CA MET A 220 3.47 -8.18 -4.68
C MET A 220 3.88 -9.15 -3.56
N ALA A 221 3.86 -8.71 -2.30
CA ALA A 221 4.09 -9.59 -1.16
C ALA A 221 2.95 -10.60 -1.00
N CYS A 222 1.70 -10.19 -1.20
CA CYS A 222 0.54 -11.06 -1.15
C CYS A 222 0.61 -12.14 -2.24
N GLU A 223 0.89 -11.74 -3.49
CA GLU A 223 1.10 -12.65 -4.61
C GLU A 223 2.15 -13.71 -4.27
N LYS A 224 3.35 -13.26 -3.86
CA LYS A 224 4.47 -14.15 -3.51
C LYS A 224 4.14 -15.14 -2.39
N LEU A 225 3.37 -14.70 -1.41
CA LEU A 225 3.06 -15.49 -0.21
C LEU A 225 1.67 -16.16 -0.28
N GLN A 226 0.96 -16.08 -1.40
CA GLN A 226 -0.38 -16.66 -1.55
C GLN A 226 -1.38 -16.11 -0.52
N ARG A 227 -1.38 -14.79 -0.31
CA ARG A 227 -2.43 -14.06 0.42
C ARG A 227 -3.27 -13.29 -0.59
N ARG A 228 -4.48 -12.90 -0.20
CA ARG A 228 -5.33 -12.02 -1.03
C ARG A 228 -5.08 -10.57 -0.63
N ALA A 229 -5.02 -9.67 -1.61
CA ALA A 229 -4.78 -8.26 -1.34
C ALA A 229 -6.06 -7.44 -1.58
N ARG A 230 -6.26 -6.43 -0.74
CA ARG A 230 -7.17 -5.30 -0.96
C ARG A 230 -6.32 -4.05 -0.82
N VAL A 231 -5.96 -3.44 -1.95
CA VAL A 231 -5.06 -2.29 -1.96
C VAL A 231 -5.74 -1.07 -2.59
N MET A 232 -5.52 0.10 -2.00
CA MET A 232 -6.05 1.37 -2.48
C MET A 232 -4.93 2.39 -2.61
N GLU A 233 -5.02 3.21 -3.66
CA GLU A 233 -4.15 4.34 -3.92
C GLU A 233 -4.97 5.47 -4.54
N ILE A 234 -4.69 6.71 -4.16
CA ILE A 234 -5.44 7.88 -4.64
C ILE A 234 -4.87 8.40 -5.97
N ASN A 235 -3.57 8.22 -6.18
CA ASN A 235 -2.91 8.64 -7.40
C ASN A 235 -3.09 7.60 -8.52
N GLU A 236 -3.78 8.01 -9.58
CA GLU A 236 -4.12 7.20 -10.75
C GLU A 236 -2.89 6.54 -11.41
N HIS A 237 -1.75 7.25 -11.49
CA HIS A 237 -0.53 6.69 -12.07
C HIS A 237 0.06 5.58 -11.20
N TYR A 238 0.00 5.70 -9.88
CA TYR A 238 0.50 4.63 -9.01
C TYR A 238 -0.40 3.39 -9.05
N VAL A 239 -1.71 3.56 -9.24
CA VAL A 239 -2.61 2.43 -9.53
C VAL A 239 -2.17 1.69 -10.80
N ASP A 240 -1.87 2.42 -11.88
CA ASP A 240 -1.35 1.83 -13.12
C ASP A 240 -0.02 1.11 -12.92
N VAL A 241 0.90 1.72 -12.16
CA VAL A 241 2.19 1.11 -11.81
C VAL A 241 1.97 -0.22 -11.10
N MET A 242 1.08 -0.29 -10.11
CA MET A 242 0.74 -1.54 -9.41
C MET A 242 0.22 -2.61 -10.36
N ILE A 243 -0.72 -2.26 -11.23
CA ILE A 243 -1.34 -3.19 -12.17
C ILE A 243 -0.32 -3.73 -13.16
N ARG A 244 0.49 -2.84 -13.76
CA ARG A 244 1.56 -3.24 -14.70
C ARG A 244 2.63 -4.07 -14.02
N ARG A 245 3.02 -3.74 -12.79
CA ARG A 245 4.00 -4.49 -11.99
C ARG A 245 3.54 -5.91 -11.70
N TRP A 246 2.28 -6.08 -11.31
CA TRP A 246 1.69 -7.39 -11.09
C TRP A 246 1.58 -8.18 -12.40
N HIS A 247 1.00 -7.58 -13.46
CA HIS A 247 0.88 -8.20 -14.78
C HIS A 247 2.23 -8.66 -15.34
N HIS A 248 3.28 -7.84 -15.23
CA HIS A 248 4.62 -8.21 -15.68
C HIS A 248 5.17 -9.45 -14.95
N THR A 249 4.85 -9.57 -13.65
CA THR A 249 5.32 -10.66 -12.81
C THR A 249 4.55 -11.96 -13.05
N THR A 250 3.24 -11.89 -13.26
CA THR A 250 2.35 -13.07 -13.33
C THR A 250 1.96 -13.45 -14.76
N GLY A 251 2.02 -12.51 -15.71
CA GLY A 251 1.48 -12.64 -17.07
C GLY A 251 -0.05 -12.64 -17.14
N MET A 252 -0.76 -12.53 -16.01
CA MET A 252 -2.21 -12.62 -15.94
C MET A 252 -2.87 -11.27 -16.23
N PRO A 253 -4.06 -11.24 -16.85
CA PRO A 253 -4.76 -9.99 -17.12
C PRO A 253 -5.37 -9.41 -15.84
N SER A 254 -5.48 -8.09 -15.77
CA SER A 254 -6.29 -7.38 -14.80
C SER A 254 -7.61 -6.95 -15.43
N ILE A 255 -8.73 -7.15 -14.72
CA ILE A 255 -10.08 -6.92 -15.23
C ILE A 255 -10.76 -5.78 -14.47
N LEU A 256 -11.37 -4.82 -15.18
CA LEU A 256 -12.13 -3.75 -14.55
C LEU A 256 -13.47 -4.28 -14.01
N LEU A 257 -13.67 -4.22 -12.70
CA LEU A 257 -14.90 -4.68 -12.02
C LEU A 257 -15.89 -3.55 -11.73
N HIS A 258 -15.40 -2.34 -11.53
CA HIS A 258 -16.22 -1.17 -11.24
C HIS A 258 -15.54 0.09 -11.79
N THR A 259 -16.35 1.05 -12.20
CA THR A 259 -15.90 2.38 -12.61
C THR A 259 -17.01 3.40 -12.40
N LYS A 260 -16.63 4.67 -12.17
CA LYS A 260 -17.54 5.82 -12.18
C LYS A 260 -17.74 6.42 -13.57
N GLN A 261 -17.04 5.90 -14.58
CA GLN A 261 -17.17 6.33 -15.97
C GLN A 261 -18.32 5.58 -16.66
N ASN A 262 -18.04 4.87 -17.76
CA ASN A 262 -19.03 4.12 -18.51
C ASN A 262 -19.06 2.64 -18.08
N ILE A 263 -20.26 2.09 -17.83
CA ILE A 263 -20.49 0.68 -17.49
C ILE A 263 -20.07 -0.30 -18.60
N ASP A 264 -20.03 0.14 -19.86
CA ASP A 264 -19.57 -0.69 -20.98
C ASP A 264 -18.08 -1.07 -20.89
N LEU A 265 -17.33 -0.42 -19.99
CA LEU A 265 -15.92 -0.71 -19.72
C LEU A 265 -15.74 -1.95 -18.83
N LEU A 266 -16.79 -2.38 -18.10
CA LEU A 266 -16.68 -3.49 -17.17
C LEU A 266 -16.32 -4.80 -17.89
N GLY A 267 -15.53 -5.64 -17.22
CA GLY A 267 -15.05 -6.91 -17.77
C GLY A 267 -13.87 -6.77 -18.75
N LYS A 268 -13.50 -5.55 -19.16
CA LYS A 268 -12.35 -5.33 -20.05
C LYS A 268 -11.04 -5.37 -19.27
N SER A 269 -10.00 -5.80 -19.98
CA SER A 269 -8.64 -5.79 -19.47
C SER A 269 -8.05 -4.38 -19.41
N PHE A 270 -7.05 -4.18 -18.55
CA PHE A 270 -6.33 -2.90 -18.47
C PHE A 270 -5.75 -2.44 -19.82
N ALA A 271 -5.28 -3.37 -20.65
CA ALA A 271 -4.79 -3.05 -22.00
C ALA A 271 -5.90 -2.55 -22.93
N GLU A 272 -7.10 -3.15 -22.88
CA GLU A 272 -8.26 -2.70 -23.64
C GLU A 272 -8.73 -1.32 -23.17
N ILE A 273 -8.83 -1.11 -21.85
CA ILE A 273 -9.20 0.18 -21.27
C ILE A 273 -8.21 1.27 -21.67
N ASN A 274 -6.91 0.99 -21.64
CA ASN A 274 -5.89 1.92 -22.11
C ASN A 274 -6.13 2.31 -23.57
N ARG A 275 -6.34 1.35 -24.48
CA ARG A 275 -6.63 1.65 -25.90
C ARG A 275 -7.90 2.49 -26.07
N ILE A 276 -8.95 2.21 -25.29
CA ILE A 276 -10.21 2.96 -25.34
C ILE A 276 -9.99 4.39 -24.86
N ARG A 277 -9.37 4.59 -23.70
CA ARG A 277 -9.16 5.93 -23.11
C ARG A 277 -8.19 6.78 -23.92
N GLN A 278 -7.16 6.19 -24.54
CA GLN A 278 -6.24 6.91 -25.41
C GLN A 278 -6.88 7.41 -26.71
N ARG A 279 -7.86 6.69 -27.28
CA ARG A 279 -8.61 7.13 -28.48
C ARG A 279 -9.54 8.31 -28.24
N VAL A 280 -9.91 8.58 -26.99
CA VAL A 280 -10.78 9.72 -26.63
C VAL A 280 -9.96 11.00 -26.48
N LEU A 281 -8.64 10.89 -26.30
CA LEU A 281 -7.71 12.02 -26.14
C LEU A 281 -7.05 12.47 -27.45
N SER A 282 -7.23 11.70 -28.54
CA SER A 282 -6.76 12.00 -29.91
C SER A 282 -7.87 12.58 -30.77
#